data_AF-A0A954HNM6-F1
#
_entry.id   AF-A0A954HNM6-F1
#
_cell.length_a   1.000
_cell.length_b   1.000
_cell.length_c   1.000
_cell.angle_alpha   90.00
_cell.angle_beta   90.00
_cell.angle_gamma   90.00
#
_symmetry.space_group_name_H-M   'P 1'
#
loop_
_entity.id
_entity.type
_entity.pdbx_description
1 polymer ?
#
loop_
_entity_poly.entity_id
_entity_poly.type
_entity_poly.pdbx_seq_one_letter_code
_entity_poly.pdbx_strand_id
1 'polypeptide(L)'
;MHPDQLYQTRRHHLYSLSGGLGSVALTAMLAESARADAVPAPATTPHFPGAKAKHCIFLYMEGGPSHIDTFDPKPALKKLHLQEFNRSGDEQSAMSSGKRYYVQSPFEFRRCGDSGADMCLLWKHLADVADDLCFYRGCQVDSVNHPTANYHVNTGNQFGGDPAVGAWVNYGLGSENKDLPGFIVLPELAYPQGGAANWSNGYLPTSLQGTPLRPQGSPILDIHPRAEITREHQRRNLDFLAQLNRRHAERHPRNDALTARMDSYELAFRMQT
;
A
#
# COMPACT_ATOMS: atom_id res chain seq x y z
N MET A 1 -9.98 69.25 16.41
CA MET A 1 -10.57 69.22 15.05
C MET A 1 -9.51 68.53 14.18
N HIS A 2 -9.61 67.30 13.69
CA HIS A 2 -10.65 66.28 13.58
C HIS A 2 -9.94 64.90 13.66
N PRO A 3 -10.56 63.84 14.22
CA PRO A 3 -10.00 62.49 14.23
C PRO A 3 -10.25 61.80 12.89
N ASP A 4 -9.21 61.23 12.28
CA ASP A 4 -9.37 60.20 11.24
C ASP A 4 -9.62 58.85 11.94
N GLN A 5 -10.88 58.63 12.30
CA GLN A 5 -11.37 57.30 12.59
C GLN A 5 -11.28 56.47 11.30
N LEU A 6 -10.28 55.58 11.24
CA LEU A 6 -10.23 54.49 10.27
C LEU A 6 -11.49 53.63 10.44
N TYR A 7 -12.51 53.91 9.62
CA TYR A 7 -13.70 53.08 9.55
C TYR A 7 -13.30 51.69 9.04
N GLN A 8 -13.11 50.76 9.97
CA GLN A 8 -13.02 49.32 9.70
C GLN A 8 -14.33 48.91 9.02
N THR A 9 -14.31 48.79 7.70
CA THR A 9 -15.51 48.45 6.93
C THR A 9 -15.98 47.04 7.30
N ARG A 10 -17.30 46.79 7.22
CA ARG A 10 -17.89 45.44 7.39
C ARG A 10 -17.20 44.37 6.54
N ARG A 11 -16.70 44.78 5.35
CA ARG A 11 -15.93 43.91 4.44
C ARG A 11 -14.58 43.52 5.04
N HIS A 12 -13.88 44.43 5.71
CA HIS A 12 -12.62 44.12 6.41
C HIS A 12 -12.82 43.18 7.61
N HIS A 13 -13.90 43.37 8.37
CA HIS A 13 -14.28 42.44 9.45
C HIS A 13 -14.66 41.04 8.95
N LEU A 14 -15.35 40.94 7.81
CA LEU A 14 -15.68 39.64 7.21
C LEU A 14 -14.44 38.92 6.65
N TYR A 15 -13.48 39.66 6.09
CA TYR A 15 -12.20 39.10 5.64
C TYR A 15 -11.31 38.63 6.79
N SER A 16 -11.30 39.33 7.93
CA SER A 16 -10.52 38.90 9.11
C SER A 16 -11.16 37.71 9.84
N LEU A 17 -12.50 37.64 9.88
CA LEU A 17 -13.23 36.49 10.45
C LEU A 17 -13.15 35.23 9.59
N SER A 18 -13.22 35.34 8.26
CA SER A 18 -13.08 34.19 7.36
C SER A 18 -11.66 33.63 7.34
N GLY A 19 -10.64 34.48 7.51
CA GLY A 19 -9.27 34.07 7.75
C GLY A 19 -9.07 33.36 9.09
N GLY A 20 -9.87 33.67 10.12
CA GLY A 20 -9.77 33.08 11.46
C GLY A 20 -10.30 31.65 11.56
N LEU A 21 -11.54 31.40 11.13
CA LEU A 21 -12.10 30.03 11.18
C LEU A 21 -11.41 29.09 10.19
N GLY A 22 -11.09 29.58 9.00
CA GLY A 22 -10.29 28.83 8.02
C GLY A 22 -8.88 28.54 8.52
N SER A 23 -8.23 29.46 9.24
CA SER A 23 -6.92 29.20 9.84
C SER A 23 -6.98 28.29 11.06
N VAL A 24 -8.07 28.27 11.84
CA VAL A 24 -8.25 27.30 12.92
C VAL A 24 -8.48 25.90 12.35
N ALA A 25 -9.33 25.76 11.32
CA ALA A 25 -9.52 24.49 10.63
C ALA A 25 -8.23 24.03 9.93
N LEU A 26 -7.52 24.93 9.25
CA LEU A 26 -6.22 24.65 8.64
C LEU A 26 -5.15 24.35 9.68
N THR A 27 -5.13 25.02 10.84
CA THR A 27 -4.18 24.74 11.92
C THR A 27 -4.53 23.42 12.61
N ALA A 28 -5.80 23.06 12.74
CA ALA A 28 -6.24 21.76 13.24
C ALA A 28 -5.85 20.65 12.25
N MET A 29 -6.11 20.83 10.95
CA MET A 29 -5.67 19.91 9.89
C MET A 29 -4.14 19.81 9.83
N LEU A 30 -3.41 20.92 9.91
CA LEU A 30 -1.94 20.94 9.96
C LEU A 30 -1.39 20.35 11.27
N ALA A 31 -2.08 20.48 12.40
CA ALA A 31 -1.69 19.86 13.67
C ALA A 31 -2.01 18.37 13.70
N GLU A 32 -3.05 17.93 12.99
CA GLU A 32 -3.38 16.53 12.76
C GLU A 32 -2.39 15.88 11.78
N SER A 33 -2.03 16.56 10.68
CA SER A 33 -0.91 16.20 9.82
C SER A 33 0.41 16.16 10.61
N ALA A 34 0.74 17.19 11.39
CA ALA A 34 1.96 17.22 12.21
C ALA A 34 2.00 16.14 13.33
N ARG A 35 0.85 15.59 13.75
CA ARG A 35 0.80 14.43 14.66
C ARG A 35 0.97 13.10 13.92
N ALA A 36 0.60 13.04 12.64
CA ALA A 36 0.85 11.90 11.76
C ALA A 36 2.28 11.91 11.16
N ASP A 37 2.92 13.09 11.09
CA ASP A 37 4.12 13.35 10.29
C ASP A 37 5.44 13.45 11.08
N ALA A 38 5.46 13.06 12.36
CA ALA A 38 6.74 12.72 13.00
C ALA A 38 7.25 11.44 12.35
N VAL A 39 7.86 11.52 11.17
CA VAL A 39 8.51 10.40 10.47
C VAL A 39 9.54 9.84 11.45
N PRO A 40 9.25 8.71 12.13
CA PRO A 40 10.31 8.04 12.83
C PRO A 40 11.20 7.50 11.71
N ALA A 41 12.52 7.61 11.85
CA ALA A 41 13.41 6.69 11.16
C ALA A 41 12.77 5.29 11.27
N PRO A 42 12.68 4.50 10.18
CA PRO A 42 11.89 3.26 10.14
C PRO A 42 12.11 2.54 11.45
N ALA A 43 11.04 2.39 12.24
CA ALA A 43 11.16 2.05 13.64
C ALA A 43 12.02 0.79 13.74
N THR A 44 13.27 0.96 14.17
CA THR A 44 14.21 -0.18 14.30
C THR A 44 13.77 -1.10 15.43
N THR A 45 12.82 -0.64 16.24
CA THR A 45 12.20 -1.37 17.33
C THR A 45 10.75 -1.66 16.96
N PRO A 46 10.36 -2.94 16.83
CA PRO A 46 8.96 -3.33 16.61
C PRO A 46 8.04 -2.76 17.68
N HIS A 47 6.84 -2.34 17.32
CA HIS A 47 5.79 -1.98 18.29
C HIS A 47 5.36 -3.17 19.15
N PHE A 48 5.58 -4.39 18.65
CA PHE A 48 5.23 -5.64 19.31
C PHE A 48 6.49 -6.43 19.69
N PRO A 49 7.00 -6.28 20.94
CA PRO A 49 8.18 -7.03 21.38
C PRO A 49 7.88 -8.53 21.39
N GLY A 50 8.79 -9.34 20.84
CA GLY A 50 8.65 -10.80 20.79
C GLY A 50 7.91 -11.34 19.57
N ALA A 51 7.68 -10.52 18.53
CA ALA A 51 7.21 -11.01 17.23
C ALA A 51 8.15 -12.10 16.69
N LYS A 52 7.60 -13.29 16.43
CA LYS A 52 8.38 -14.45 15.92
C LYS A 52 8.58 -14.42 14.40
N ALA A 53 7.65 -13.79 13.68
CA ALA A 53 7.71 -13.67 12.23
C ALA A 53 8.77 -12.63 11.85
N LYS A 54 9.76 -13.05 11.05
CA LYS A 54 10.87 -12.19 10.60
C LYS A 54 10.70 -11.70 9.16
N HIS A 55 10.06 -12.51 8.33
CA HIS A 55 9.85 -12.24 6.91
C HIS A 55 8.42 -12.64 6.53
N CYS A 56 7.78 -11.80 5.72
CA CYS A 56 6.45 -12.07 5.16
C CYS A 56 6.54 -11.88 3.65
N ILE A 57 6.18 -12.92 2.89
CA ILE A 57 6.02 -12.85 1.44
C ILE A 57 4.53 -12.93 1.16
N PHE A 58 3.96 -11.82 0.68
CA PHE A 58 2.56 -11.75 0.29
C PHE A 58 2.43 -11.80 -1.23
N LEU A 59 1.81 -12.85 -1.75
CA LEU A 59 1.57 -13.02 -3.18
C LEU A 59 0.10 -12.71 -3.48
N TYR A 60 -0.16 -11.59 -4.17
CA TYR A 60 -1.49 -11.22 -4.63
C TYR A 60 -1.64 -11.49 -6.12
N MET A 61 -2.37 -12.53 -6.48
CA MET A 61 -2.55 -12.99 -7.86
C MET A 61 -3.84 -12.45 -8.48
N GLU A 62 -3.88 -11.16 -8.81
CA GLU A 62 -5.00 -10.60 -9.59
C GLU A 62 -5.12 -11.33 -10.94
N GLY A 63 -6.31 -11.82 -11.25
CA GLY A 63 -6.54 -12.60 -12.48
C GLY A 63 -5.92 -14.01 -12.45
N GLY A 64 -5.44 -14.46 -11.29
CA GLY A 64 -4.95 -15.82 -11.09
C GLY A 64 -6.05 -16.89 -11.19
N PRO A 65 -5.67 -18.18 -11.09
CA PRO A 65 -6.61 -19.28 -11.14
C PRO A 65 -7.69 -19.18 -10.07
N SER A 66 -8.92 -19.59 -10.40
CA SER A 66 -10.03 -19.55 -9.46
C SER A 66 -9.81 -20.48 -8.26
N HIS A 67 -10.30 -20.07 -7.09
CA HIS A 67 -10.25 -20.90 -5.88
C HIS A 67 -11.02 -22.23 -6.05
N ILE A 68 -12.13 -22.22 -6.81
CA ILE A 68 -12.91 -23.44 -7.11
C ILE A 68 -12.16 -24.44 -7.99
N ASP A 69 -11.17 -23.94 -8.74
CA ASP A 69 -10.34 -24.72 -9.66
C ASP A 69 -9.02 -25.18 -9.02
N THR A 70 -8.73 -24.73 -7.78
CA THR A 70 -7.43 -24.94 -7.12
C THR A 70 -7.56 -25.64 -5.78
N PHE A 71 -8.28 -25.07 -4.82
CA PHE A 71 -8.26 -25.48 -3.40
C PHE A 71 -9.64 -25.68 -2.78
N ASP A 72 -10.73 -25.39 -3.50
CA ASP A 72 -12.08 -25.39 -2.96
C ASP A 72 -13.11 -25.94 -3.98
N PRO A 73 -12.99 -27.22 -4.39
CA PRO A 73 -13.92 -27.81 -5.32
C PRO A 73 -15.35 -27.71 -4.78
N LYS A 74 -16.29 -27.36 -5.65
CA LYS A 74 -17.72 -27.22 -5.31
C LYS A 74 -18.53 -28.33 -6.00
N PRO A 75 -18.72 -29.51 -5.37
CA PRO A 75 -19.43 -30.64 -6.00
C PRO A 75 -20.85 -30.32 -6.49
N ALA A 76 -21.53 -29.35 -5.87
CA ALA A 76 -22.83 -28.89 -6.31
C ALA A 76 -22.80 -28.29 -7.73
N LEU A 77 -21.69 -27.65 -8.14
CA LEU A 77 -21.55 -27.08 -9.48
C LEU A 77 -21.57 -28.14 -10.58
N LYS A 78 -21.17 -29.39 -10.29
CA LYS A 78 -21.29 -30.50 -11.25
C LYS A 78 -22.75 -30.82 -11.57
N LYS A 79 -23.63 -30.76 -10.57
CA LYS A 79 -25.07 -30.99 -10.74
C LYS A 79 -25.75 -29.82 -11.45
N LEU A 80 -25.27 -28.60 -11.18
CA LEU A 80 -25.82 -27.36 -11.71
C LEU A 80 -25.22 -26.95 -13.07
N HIS A 81 -24.22 -27.68 -13.57
CA HIS A 81 -23.46 -27.22 -14.73
C HIS A 81 -24.37 -26.91 -15.94
N LEU A 82 -24.16 -25.73 -16.53
CA LEU A 82 -24.94 -25.16 -17.64
C LEU A 82 -26.42 -24.92 -17.33
N GLN A 83 -26.86 -25.03 -16.06
CA GLN A 83 -28.16 -24.54 -15.64
C GLN A 83 -28.13 -23.01 -15.61
N GLU A 84 -29.13 -22.40 -16.26
CA GLU A 84 -29.31 -20.95 -16.27
C GLU A 84 -29.80 -20.47 -14.90
N PHE A 85 -29.30 -19.31 -14.47
CA PHE A 85 -29.91 -18.53 -13.39
C PHE A 85 -29.91 -17.06 -13.76
N ASN A 86 -30.84 -16.30 -13.18
CA ASN A 86 -30.89 -14.86 -13.34
C ASN A 86 -30.39 -14.21 -12.06
N ARG A 87 -29.32 -13.41 -12.15
CA ARG A 87 -28.83 -12.61 -11.04
C ARG A 87 -29.49 -11.23 -11.11
N SER A 88 -30.35 -10.94 -10.16
CA SER A 88 -31.10 -9.69 -10.06
C SER A 88 -31.27 -9.25 -8.61
N GLY A 89 -31.44 -7.95 -8.38
CA GLY A 89 -31.67 -7.35 -7.06
C GLY A 89 -31.02 -5.99 -6.96
N ASP A 90 -31.54 -5.14 -6.06
CA ASP A 90 -31.09 -3.75 -5.93
C ASP A 90 -29.62 -3.65 -5.46
N GLU A 91 -29.14 -4.66 -4.74
CA GLU A 91 -27.76 -4.79 -4.27
C GLU A 91 -26.79 -5.41 -5.31
N GLN A 92 -27.28 -5.73 -6.52
CA GLN A 92 -26.48 -6.36 -7.55
C GLN A 92 -26.04 -5.34 -8.60
N SER A 93 -24.72 -5.17 -8.74
CA SER A 93 -24.17 -4.32 -9.79
C SER A 93 -24.61 -4.78 -11.18
N ALA A 94 -24.92 -3.81 -12.05
CA ALA A 94 -25.26 -4.03 -13.46
C ALA A 94 -24.24 -4.91 -14.20
N MET A 95 -22.95 -4.84 -13.85
CA MET A 95 -21.90 -5.66 -14.46
C MET A 95 -22.06 -7.16 -14.16
N SER A 96 -22.68 -7.47 -13.01
CA SER A 96 -22.85 -8.84 -12.51
C SER A 96 -24.25 -9.41 -12.75
N SER A 97 -25.23 -8.54 -12.99
CA SER A 97 -26.64 -8.88 -13.20
C SER A 97 -26.90 -9.57 -14.55
N GLY A 98 -28.11 -10.13 -14.67
CA GLY A 98 -28.62 -10.76 -15.88
C GLY A 98 -28.50 -12.28 -15.90
N LYS A 99 -28.74 -12.86 -17.08
CA LYS A 99 -28.69 -14.31 -17.32
C LYS A 99 -27.25 -14.82 -17.26
N ARG A 100 -27.04 -15.84 -16.42
CA ARG A 100 -25.76 -16.48 -16.16
C ARG A 100 -25.94 -18.00 -16.11
N TYR A 101 -24.82 -18.71 -16.12
CA TYR A 101 -24.80 -20.18 -16.04
C TYR A 101 -23.84 -20.62 -14.94
N TYR A 102 -24.19 -21.69 -14.25
CA TYR A 102 -23.23 -22.36 -13.37
C TYR A 102 -22.19 -23.11 -14.21
N VAL A 103 -20.91 -22.89 -13.93
CA VAL A 103 -19.79 -23.57 -14.60
C VAL A 103 -19.09 -24.44 -13.57
N GLN A 104 -18.98 -25.74 -13.85
CA GLN A 104 -18.20 -26.64 -13.01
C GLN A 104 -16.71 -26.44 -13.27
N SER A 105 -15.88 -26.76 -12.29
CA SER A 105 -14.44 -26.88 -12.52
C SER A 105 -14.17 -27.99 -13.54
N PRO A 106 -13.31 -27.78 -14.54
CA PRO A 106 -12.91 -28.82 -15.48
C PRO A 106 -11.81 -29.74 -14.91
N PHE A 107 -11.30 -29.43 -13.71
CA PHE A 107 -10.15 -30.12 -13.13
C PHE A 107 -10.55 -31.24 -12.17
N GLU A 108 -9.63 -32.18 -11.99
CA GLU A 108 -9.73 -33.24 -11.00
C GLU A 108 -8.99 -32.85 -9.72
N PHE A 109 -9.43 -33.41 -8.60
CA PHE A 109 -8.96 -33.07 -7.26
C PHE A 109 -8.59 -34.33 -6.49
N ARG A 110 -7.67 -34.17 -5.54
CA ARG A 110 -7.28 -35.22 -4.58
C ARG A 110 -7.24 -34.64 -3.16
N ARG A 111 -7.32 -35.54 -2.18
CA ARG A 111 -7.06 -35.23 -0.78
C ARG A 111 -5.56 -35.32 -0.51
N CYS A 112 -5.00 -34.27 0.08
CA CYS A 112 -3.57 -34.17 0.37
C CYS A 112 -3.34 -33.99 1.87
N GLY A 113 -2.23 -34.54 2.37
CA GLY A 113 -1.83 -34.44 3.77
C GLY A 113 -2.77 -35.15 4.74
N ASP A 114 -2.41 -35.07 6.01
CA ASP A 114 -3.23 -35.54 7.14
C ASP A 114 -4.45 -34.65 7.36
N SER A 115 -4.37 -33.37 6.96
CA SER A 115 -5.50 -32.43 6.95
C SER A 115 -6.61 -32.82 5.97
N GLY A 116 -6.30 -33.69 4.99
CA GLY A 116 -7.25 -34.07 3.95
C GLY A 116 -7.69 -32.90 3.07
N ALA A 117 -6.78 -31.94 2.82
CA ALA A 117 -7.05 -30.75 2.01
C ALA A 117 -7.39 -31.14 0.57
N ASP A 118 -8.43 -30.51 -0.01
CA ASP A 118 -8.74 -30.64 -1.43
C ASP A 118 -7.76 -29.83 -2.27
N MET A 119 -7.04 -30.48 -3.19
CA MET A 119 -6.13 -29.78 -4.11
C MET A 119 -6.25 -30.34 -5.52
N CYS A 120 -6.27 -29.43 -6.50
CA CYS A 120 -6.25 -29.76 -7.93
C CYS A 120 -5.04 -30.64 -8.30
N LEU A 121 -5.25 -31.63 -9.17
CA LEU A 121 -4.20 -32.55 -9.65
C LEU A 121 -3.01 -31.83 -10.30
N LEU A 122 -3.22 -30.62 -10.83
CA LEU A 122 -2.16 -29.83 -11.47
C LEU A 122 -1.11 -29.28 -10.48
N TRP A 123 -1.43 -29.21 -9.19
CA TRP A 123 -0.45 -28.86 -8.16
C TRP A 123 0.53 -30.01 -7.94
N LYS A 124 1.69 -29.96 -8.62
CA LYS A 124 2.71 -31.02 -8.52
C LYS A 124 3.45 -31.02 -7.18
N HIS A 125 3.96 -29.86 -6.78
CA HIS A 125 4.83 -29.73 -5.60
C HIS A 125 4.09 -29.18 -4.38
N LEU A 126 3.09 -28.33 -4.59
CA LEU A 126 2.38 -27.68 -3.49
C LEU A 126 1.60 -28.68 -2.63
N ALA A 127 1.19 -29.81 -3.22
CA ALA A 127 0.47 -30.86 -2.50
C ALA A 127 1.33 -31.62 -1.48
N ASP A 128 2.66 -31.62 -1.66
CA ASP A 128 3.59 -32.31 -0.76
C ASP A 128 3.72 -31.60 0.59
N VAL A 129 3.27 -30.34 0.67
CA VAL A 129 3.31 -29.49 1.87
C VAL A 129 1.91 -29.05 2.32
N ALA A 130 0.86 -29.82 1.96
CA ALA A 130 -0.53 -29.44 2.23
C ALA A 130 -0.81 -29.14 3.71
N ASP A 131 -0.16 -29.85 4.63
CA ASP A 131 -0.34 -29.68 6.08
C ASP A 131 0.41 -28.48 6.66
N ASP A 132 1.35 -27.89 5.91
CA ASP A 132 2.01 -26.63 6.26
C ASP A 132 1.21 -25.41 5.78
N LEU A 133 0.13 -25.61 5.03
CA LEU A 133 -0.70 -24.56 4.46
C LEU A 133 -1.95 -24.30 5.33
N CYS A 134 -2.29 -23.02 5.48
CA CYS A 134 -3.58 -22.60 6.02
C CYS A 134 -4.52 -22.22 4.87
N PHE A 135 -5.64 -22.92 4.75
CA PHE A 135 -6.67 -22.63 3.76
C PHE A 135 -7.77 -21.75 4.37
N TYR A 136 -7.74 -20.45 4.08
CA TYR A 136 -8.78 -19.51 4.49
C TYR A 136 -9.78 -19.25 3.35
N ARG A 137 -11.02 -19.74 3.49
CA ARG A 137 -12.10 -19.62 2.48
C ARG A 137 -13.11 -18.50 2.78
N GLY A 138 -12.71 -17.51 3.59
CA GLY A 138 -13.58 -16.43 4.06
C GLY A 138 -13.28 -15.05 3.47
N CYS A 139 -12.33 -14.94 2.54
CA CYS A 139 -11.97 -13.65 1.94
C CYS A 139 -13.08 -13.20 0.97
N GLN A 140 -13.74 -12.09 1.31
CA GLN A 140 -14.80 -11.49 0.50
C GLN A 140 -14.56 -9.99 0.38
N VAL A 141 -15.08 -9.41 -0.70
CA VAL A 141 -15.09 -7.97 -0.94
C VAL A 141 -16.45 -7.58 -1.50
N ASP A 142 -16.91 -6.39 -1.17
CA ASP A 142 -18.24 -5.92 -1.60
C ASP A 142 -18.28 -5.45 -3.05
N SER A 143 -17.14 -5.00 -3.57
CA SER A 143 -17.09 -4.41 -4.90
C SER A 143 -16.90 -5.47 -5.98
N VAL A 144 -17.73 -5.40 -7.03
CA VAL A 144 -17.56 -6.20 -8.26
C VAL A 144 -16.59 -5.55 -9.25
N ASN A 145 -16.16 -4.31 -9.00
CA ASN A 145 -15.25 -3.59 -9.88
C ASN A 145 -13.81 -3.88 -9.45
N HIS A 146 -12.95 -4.21 -10.41
CA HIS A 146 -11.61 -4.72 -10.15
C HIS A 146 -10.73 -3.77 -9.32
N PRO A 147 -10.54 -2.47 -9.67
CA PRO A 147 -9.73 -1.57 -8.85
C PRO A 147 -10.18 -1.48 -7.39
N THR A 148 -11.48 -1.35 -7.16
CA THR A 148 -12.06 -1.16 -5.83
C THR A 148 -12.06 -2.46 -5.02
N ALA A 149 -12.20 -3.62 -5.66
CA ALA A 149 -11.97 -4.92 -5.05
C ALA A 149 -10.50 -5.11 -4.64
N ASN A 150 -9.56 -4.73 -5.51
CA ASN A 150 -8.13 -4.81 -5.23
C ASN A 150 -7.74 -3.91 -4.05
N TYR A 151 -8.27 -2.67 -4.00
CA TYR A 151 -8.07 -1.80 -2.84
C TYR A 151 -8.62 -2.42 -1.57
N HIS A 152 -9.83 -3.00 -1.60
CA HIS A 152 -10.41 -3.61 -0.42
C HIS A 152 -9.52 -4.73 0.14
N VAL A 153 -8.97 -5.61 -0.70
CA VAL A 153 -8.04 -6.66 -0.22
C VAL A 153 -6.74 -6.08 0.33
N ASN A 154 -6.16 -5.09 -0.36
CA ASN A 154 -4.84 -4.61 -0.02
C ASN A 154 -4.84 -3.56 1.11
N THR A 155 -5.90 -2.77 1.25
CA THR A 155 -5.99 -1.62 2.19
C THR A 155 -7.15 -1.74 3.17
N GLY A 156 -8.04 -2.71 3.01
CA GLY A 156 -9.26 -2.83 3.82
C GLY A 156 -10.37 -1.85 3.43
N ASN A 157 -10.19 -1.04 2.38
CA ASN A 157 -11.16 -0.03 1.95
C ASN A 157 -11.31 0.01 0.44
N GLN A 158 -12.54 -0.10 -0.04
CA GLN A 158 -12.87 -0.10 -1.47
C GLN A 158 -12.55 1.21 -2.20
N PHE A 159 -12.44 2.34 -1.52
CA PHE A 159 -12.14 3.65 -2.12
C PHE A 159 -10.63 3.92 -2.24
N GLY A 160 -9.80 3.06 -1.66
CA GLY A 160 -8.37 3.31 -1.52
C GLY A 160 -8.07 4.42 -0.51
N GLY A 161 -6.82 4.89 -0.50
CA GLY A 161 -6.36 5.95 0.40
C GLY A 161 -6.00 5.49 1.81
N ASP A 162 -6.45 4.32 2.24
CA ASP A 162 -6.02 3.71 3.49
C ASP A 162 -4.66 2.99 3.35
N PRO A 163 -3.93 2.79 4.46
CA PRO A 163 -2.65 2.11 4.43
C PRO A 163 -2.81 0.65 4.00
N ALA A 164 -1.96 0.22 3.07
CA ALA A 164 -1.92 -1.15 2.60
C ALA A 164 -1.38 -2.11 3.69
N VAL A 165 -1.66 -3.40 3.55
CA VAL A 165 -1.16 -4.47 4.43
C VAL A 165 0.35 -4.36 4.64
N GLY A 166 1.13 -4.12 3.57
CA GLY A 166 2.58 -3.96 3.67
C GLY A 166 3.00 -2.73 4.50
N ALA A 167 2.24 -1.63 4.41
CA ALA A 167 2.49 -0.43 5.23
C ALA A 167 2.18 -0.69 6.71
N TRP A 168 1.10 -1.41 7.02
CA TRP A 168 0.78 -1.81 8.39
C TRP A 168 1.80 -2.77 9.00
N VAL A 169 2.25 -3.77 8.23
CA VAL A 169 3.29 -4.70 8.66
C VAL A 169 4.59 -3.95 8.93
N ASN A 170 5.01 -3.08 8.02
CA ASN A 170 6.23 -2.30 8.17
C ASN A 170 6.12 -1.27 9.32
N TYR A 171 4.94 -0.67 9.53
CA TYR A 171 4.69 0.19 10.68
C TYR A 171 4.83 -0.59 11.99
N GLY A 172 4.13 -1.72 12.13
CA GLY A 172 4.06 -2.48 13.37
C GLY A 172 5.35 -3.24 13.71
N LEU A 173 6.03 -3.80 12.72
CA LEU A 173 7.23 -4.61 12.92
C LEU A 173 8.53 -3.85 12.64
N GLY A 174 8.47 -2.75 11.91
CA GLY A 174 9.67 -2.05 11.43
C GLY A 174 10.41 -2.80 10.32
N SER A 175 11.62 -2.33 10.05
CA SER A 175 12.55 -2.98 9.12
C SER A 175 13.93 -3.08 9.78
N GLU A 176 14.49 -4.29 9.82
CA GLU A 176 15.90 -4.50 10.19
C GLU A 176 16.85 -4.03 9.07
N ASN A 177 16.33 -3.91 7.84
CA ASN A 177 17.09 -3.47 6.68
C ASN A 177 17.24 -1.94 6.67
N LYS A 178 18.49 -1.48 6.50
CA LYS A 178 18.86 -0.05 6.41
C LYS A 178 19.09 0.42 4.98
N ASP A 179 19.25 -0.52 4.05
CA ASP A 179 19.71 -0.29 2.69
C ASP A 179 18.57 -0.46 1.67
N LEU A 180 17.41 -0.98 2.07
CA LEU A 180 16.19 -1.03 1.24
C LEU A 180 14.98 -0.45 1.98
N PRO A 181 13.94 0.00 1.23
CA PRO A 181 12.63 0.28 1.82
C PRO A 181 12.07 -0.94 2.55
N GLY A 182 11.37 -0.73 3.67
CA GLY A 182 10.75 -1.82 4.44
C GLY A 182 9.53 -2.45 3.76
N PHE A 183 8.92 -1.77 2.77
CA PHE A 183 7.83 -2.29 1.96
C PHE A 183 8.18 -2.21 0.47
N ILE A 184 8.58 -3.36 -0.08
CA ILE A 184 8.96 -3.53 -1.47
C ILE A 184 7.81 -4.18 -2.25
N VAL A 185 7.56 -3.67 -3.45
CA VAL A 185 6.58 -4.24 -4.38
C VAL A 185 7.32 -4.74 -5.62
N LEU A 186 7.01 -5.97 -6.05
CA LEU A 186 7.64 -6.61 -7.20
C LEU A 186 6.59 -6.86 -8.31
N PRO A 187 6.26 -5.84 -9.12
CA PRO A 187 5.39 -6.02 -10.28
C PRO A 187 6.17 -6.70 -11.42
N GLU A 188 5.58 -7.71 -12.05
CA GLU A 188 6.21 -8.40 -13.19
C GLU A 188 5.84 -7.76 -14.52
N LEU A 189 4.55 -7.82 -14.89
CA LEU A 189 4.04 -7.36 -16.19
C LEU A 189 3.38 -5.98 -16.11
N ALA A 190 2.57 -5.78 -15.08
CA ALA A 190 1.79 -4.57 -14.88
C ALA A 190 1.48 -4.39 -13.39
N TYR A 191 1.04 -3.19 -13.04
CA TYR A 191 0.45 -2.96 -11.72
C TYR A 191 -0.96 -3.57 -11.70
N PRO A 192 -1.44 -4.00 -10.52
CA PRO A 192 -2.81 -4.43 -10.40
C PRO A 192 -3.77 -3.30 -10.79
N GLN A 193 -5.00 -3.63 -11.16
CA GLN A 193 -5.99 -2.59 -11.46
C GLN A 193 -6.15 -1.64 -10.26
N GLY A 194 -6.18 -0.34 -10.55
CA GLY A 194 -6.05 0.72 -9.53
C GLY A 194 -4.61 1.21 -9.30
N GLY A 195 -3.61 0.56 -9.88
CA GLY A 195 -2.23 1.04 -9.89
C GLY A 195 -1.59 1.07 -8.50
N ALA A 196 -0.70 2.03 -8.28
CA ALA A 196 0.11 2.13 -7.06
C ALA A 196 -0.70 2.39 -5.79
N ALA A 197 -1.95 2.83 -5.90
CA ALA A 197 -2.84 3.04 -4.75
C ALA A 197 -3.11 1.75 -3.95
N ASN A 198 -2.91 0.57 -4.56
CA ASN A 198 -2.96 -0.72 -3.87
C ASN A 198 -1.86 -0.87 -2.79
N TRP A 199 -0.81 -0.06 -2.82
CA TRP A 199 0.32 -0.16 -1.89
C TRP A 199 0.56 1.17 -1.16
N SER A 200 -0.50 1.95 -0.99
CA SER A 200 -0.49 3.24 -0.33
C SER A 200 -0.02 3.13 1.12
N ASN A 201 0.74 4.12 1.63
CA ASN A 201 0.91 4.32 3.06
C ASN A 201 -0.32 4.96 3.74
N GLY A 202 -1.26 5.48 2.95
CA GLY A 202 -2.45 6.17 3.43
C GLY A 202 -2.13 7.31 4.39
N TYR A 203 -2.75 7.28 5.57
CA TYR A 203 -2.48 8.25 6.65
C TYR A 203 -1.30 7.88 7.54
N LEU A 204 -0.58 6.78 7.28
CA LEU A 204 0.69 6.49 7.96
C LEU A 204 1.83 7.33 7.35
N PRO A 205 2.97 7.49 8.04
CA PRO A 205 4.13 8.20 7.50
C PRO A 205 4.54 7.76 6.09
N THR A 206 4.98 8.73 5.28
CA THR A 206 5.38 8.51 3.87
C THR A 206 6.52 7.50 3.70
N SER A 207 7.35 7.29 4.72
CA SER A 207 8.41 6.27 4.73
C SER A 207 7.90 4.83 4.63
N LEU A 208 6.60 4.61 4.78
CA LEU A 208 5.95 3.30 4.72
C LEU A 208 5.29 3.01 3.37
N GLN A 209 5.43 3.93 2.40
CA GLN A 209 4.89 3.76 1.06
C GLN A 209 5.53 2.57 0.36
N GLY A 210 4.70 1.72 -0.26
CA GLY A 210 5.19 0.61 -1.08
C GLY A 210 6.05 1.13 -2.23
N THR A 211 7.28 0.61 -2.32
CA THR A 211 8.25 1.00 -3.35
C THR A 211 8.32 -0.07 -4.44
N PRO A 212 7.81 0.19 -5.66
CA PRO A 212 7.89 -0.76 -6.76
C PRO A 212 9.31 -0.85 -7.30
N LEU A 213 9.85 -2.07 -7.42
CA LEU A 213 11.13 -2.34 -8.07
C LEU A 213 10.91 -2.93 -9.45
N ARG A 214 11.71 -2.49 -10.41
CA ARG A 214 11.65 -2.99 -11.78
C ARG A 214 12.24 -4.41 -11.85
N PRO A 215 11.57 -5.35 -12.55
CA PRO A 215 12.04 -6.73 -12.63
C PRO A 215 13.23 -6.92 -13.56
N GLN A 216 13.52 -5.97 -14.45
CA GLN A 216 14.71 -5.98 -15.32
C GLN A 216 15.44 -4.63 -15.35
N GLY A 217 16.77 -4.67 -15.45
CA GLY A 217 17.63 -3.48 -15.46
C GLY A 217 17.75 -2.85 -14.08
N SER A 218 17.82 -1.51 -14.01
CA SER A 218 17.93 -0.80 -12.73
C SER A 218 16.64 -0.93 -11.92
N PRO A 219 16.69 -1.39 -10.65
CA PRO A 219 15.50 -1.65 -9.82
C PRO A 219 14.74 -0.35 -9.51
N ILE A 220 15.46 0.75 -9.33
CA ILE A 220 14.92 2.12 -9.30
C ILE A 220 15.58 2.90 -10.46
N LEU A 221 14.80 3.71 -11.17
CA LEU A 221 15.33 4.54 -12.25
C LEU A 221 16.31 5.57 -11.71
N ASP A 222 17.37 5.83 -12.47
CA ASP A 222 18.39 6.85 -12.17
C ASP A 222 19.05 6.69 -10.79
N ILE A 223 19.08 5.46 -10.25
CA ILE A 223 19.67 5.20 -8.94
C ILE A 223 21.20 5.33 -8.96
N HIS A 224 21.83 4.95 -10.08
CA HIS A 224 23.27 5.03 -10.23
C HIS A 224 23.69 6.42 -10.74
N PRO A 225 24.76 7.01 -10.17
CA PRO A 225 25.26 8.27 -10.65
C PRO A 225 25.92 8.09 -12.02
N ARG A 226 26.17 9.20 -12.73
CA ARG A 226 26.95 9.16 -13.99
C ARG A 226 28.35 8.61 -13.73
N ALA A 227 28.96 7.98 -14.74
CA ALA A 227 30.24 7.28 -14.62
C ALA A 227 31.38 8.17 -14.08
N GLU A 228 31.31 9.48 -14.29
CA GLU A 228 32.31 10.46 -13.84
C GLU A 228 32.17 10.84 -12.36
N ILE A 229 31.06 10.49 -11.72
CA ILE A 229 30.78 10.82 -10.32
C ILE A 229 31.13 9.61 -9.46
N THR A 230 32.23 9.72 -8.73
CA THR A 230 32.62 8.70 -7.76
C THR A 230 31.69 8.70 -6.54
N ARG A 231 31.59 7.55 -5.87
CA ARG A 231 30.84 7.42 -4.61
C ARG A 231 31.28 8.43 -3.54
N GLU A 232 32.59 8.70 -3.46
CA GLU A 232 33.14 9.71 -2.53
C GLU A 232 32.67 11.13 -2.89
N HIS A 233 32.66 11.48 -4.18
CA HIS A 233 32.13 12.77 -4.64
C HIS A 233 30.64 12.90 -4.29
N GLN A 234 29.85 11.87 -4.57
CA GLN A 234 28.42 11.88 -4.22
C GLN A 234 28.19 12.00 -2.71
N ARG A 235 28.96 11.28 -1.88
CA ARG A 235 28.92 11.39 -0.41
C ARG A 235 29.19 12.80 0.08
N ARG A 236 30.25 13.44 -0.43
CA ARG A 236 30.58 14.84 -0.08
C ARG A 236 29.48 15.82 -0.47
N ASN A 237 28.84 15.62 -1.62
CA ASN A 237 27.71 16.46 -2.05
C ASN A 237 26.49 16.26 -1.14
N LEU A 238 26.16 15.01 -0.78
CA LEU A 238 25.08 14.72 0.15
C LEU A 238 25.34 15.31 1.54
N ASP A 239 26.58 15.23 2.05
CA ASP A 239 26.95 15.83 3.33
C ASP A 239 26.80 17.35 3.34
N PHE A 240 27.16 18.01 2.23
CA PHE A 240 26.97 19.45 2.07
C PHE A 240 25.49 19.82 1.99
N LEU A 241 24.69 19.09 1.21
CA LEU A 241 23.25 19.27 1.13
C LEU A 241 22.58 19.06 2.50
N ALA A 242 23.00 18.05 3.25
CA ALA A 242 22.50 17.80 4.59
C ALA A 242 22.82 18.96 5.54
N GLN A 243 23.99 19.60 5.43
CA GLN A 243 24.32 20.80 6.19
C GLN A 243 23.39 21.97 5.85
N LEU A 244 23.13 22.21 4.56
CA LEU A 244 22.22 23.27 4.11
C LEU A 244 20.79 23.03 4.57
N ASN A 245 20.32 21.78 4.44
CA ASN A 245 18.97 21.40 4.82
C ASN A 245 18.76 21.48 6.34
N ARG A 246 19.74 21.10 7.17
CA ARG A 246 19.67 21.29 8.63
C ARG A 246 19.47 22.76 9.00
N ARG A 247 20.23 23.67 8.40
CA ARG A 247 20.06 25.13 8.61
C ARG A 247 18.70 25.64 8.14
N HIS A 248 18.16 25.06 7.05
CA HIS A 248 16.82 25.40 6.58
C HIS A 248 15.74 24.89 7.54
N ALA A 249 15.87 23.65 8.03
CA ALA A 249 14.95 23.02 8.97
C ALA A 249 14.90 23.78 10.30
N GLU A 250 16.05 24.25 10.82
CA GLU A 250 16.11 25.10 12.02
C GLU A 250 15.25 26.38 11.89
N ARG A 251 15.11 26.91 10.67
CA ARG A 251 14.29 28.10 10.39
C ARG A 251 12.83 27.78 10.06
N HIS A 252 12.53 26.52 9.73
CA HIS A 252 11.21 26.05 9.30
C HIS A 252 10.85 24.75 10.02
N PRO A 253 10.72 24.76 11.35
CA PRO A 253 10.54 23.56 12.18
C PRO A 253 9.19 22.84 11.98
N ARG A 254 8.38 23.25 11.00
CA ARG A 254 7.09 22.65 10.63
C ARG A 254 7.08 22.09 9.21
N ASN A 255 8.25 21.93 8.58
CA ASN A 255 8.40 21.49 7.18
C ASN A 255 9.10 20.12 7.10
N ASP A 256 8.44 19.09 7.62
CA ASP A 256 9.00 17.73 7.72
C ASP A 256 9.11 17.00 6.37
N ALA A 257 8.46 17.53 5.32
CA ALA A 257 8.66 17.07 3.93
C ALA A 257 10.13 17.21 3.48
N LEU A 258 10.87 18.20 4.03
CA LEU A 258 12.30 18.32 3.77
C LEU A 258 13.09 17.16 4.37
N THR A 259 12.74 16.72 5.58
CA THR A 259 13.40 15.61 6.29
C THR A 259 13.18 14.29 5.55
N ALA A 260 11.93 13.98 5.16
CA ALA A 260 11.63 12.77 4.39
C ALA A 260 12.39 12.73 3.05
N ARG A 261 12.56 13.89 2.40
CA ARG A 261 13.35 14.01 1.16
C ARG A 261 14.85 13.79 1.40
N MET A 262 15.39 14.25 2.53
CA MET A 262 16.79 13.97 2.92
C MET A 262 17.02 12.48 3.12
N ASP A 263 16.14 11.81 3.88
CA ASP A 263 16.25 10.37 4.14
C ASP A 263 16.15 9.55 2.86
N SER A 264 15.31 9.97 1.92
CA SER A 264 15.19 9.35 0.60
C SER A 264 16.50 9.44 -0.19
N TYR A 265 17.20 10.58 -0.14
CA TYR A 265 18.50 10.72 -0.81
C TYR A 265 19.59 9.86 -0.16
N GLU A 266 19.58 9.75 1.17
CA GLU A 266 20.50 8.88 1.90
C GLU A 266 20.24 7.40 1.60
N LEU A 267 18.96 6.99 1.53
CA LEU A 267 18.57 5.64 1.15
C LEU A 267 18.99 5.33 -0.29
N ALA A 268 18.72 6.23 -1.23
CA ALA A 268 19.12 6.07 -2.63
C ALA A 268 20.64 5.88 -2.77
N PHE A 269 21.45 6.63 -2.00
CA PHE A 269 22.91 6.46 -1.99
C PHE A 269 23.35 5.08 -1.46
N ARG A 270 22.67 4.54 -0.44
CA ARG A 270 22.97 3.19 0.09
C ARG A 270 22.58 2.08 -0.88
N MET A 271 21.46 2.24 -1.59
CA MET A 271 20.97 1.28 -2.59
C MET A 271 21.87 1.13 -3.83
N GLN A 272 22.87 2.00 -4.03
CA GLN A 272 23.80 1.94 -5.16
C GLN A 272 24.87 0.85 -5.05
N THR A 273 24.99 0.20 -3.90
CA THR A 273 26.05 -0.79 -3.59
C THR A 273 25.47 -2.12 -3.15
#